data_AF-A0A2U3CKA0-F1
#
_entry.id   AF-A0A2U3CKA0-F1
#
_cell.length_a   1.000
_cell.length_b   1.000
_cell.length_c   1.000
_cell.angle_alpha   90.00
_cell.angle_beta   90.00
_cell.angle_gamma   90.00
#
_symmetry.space_group_name_H-M   'P 1'
#
loop_
_entity.id
_entity.type
_entity.pdbx_description
1 polymer ?
#
loop_
_entity_poly.entity_id
_entity_poly.type
_entity_poly.pdbx_seq_one_letter_code
_entity_poly.pdbx_strand_id
1 'polypeptide(L)'
;MQYYMSVSEIQDRVKTLLNHFTGSYNSKSPFFNPELVASLKKAMDPTLLNNEQVADEILTVFLNSIILAGQLGIDIETKINEYLVQLEREALVAM
;
A
#
# COMPACT_ATOMS: atom_id res chain seq x y z
N MET A 1 -7.04 -24.09 6.19
CA MET A 1 -5.84 -23.37 5.70
C MET A 1 -6.21 -21.91 5.55
N GLN A 2 -5.58 -21.01 6.30
CA GLN A 2 -5.64 -19.57 6.02
C GLN A 2 -4.77 -19.31 4.80
N TYR A 3 -5.35 -18.80 3.72
CA TYR A 3 -4.60 -18.39 2.54
C TYR A 3 -3.90 -17.07 2.86
N TYR A 4 -2.62 -17.14 3.24
CA TYR A 4 -1.75 -15.96 3.27
C TYR A 4 -1.28 -15.68 1.84
N MET A 5 -1.44 -14.44 1.39
CA MET A 5 -0.96 -13.95 0.10
C MET A 5 0.28 -13.08 0.34
N SER A 6 1.35 -13.27 -0.42
CA SER A 6 2.54 -12.41 -0.36
C SER A 6 2.25 -11.01 -0.91
N VAL A 7 3.09 -10.03 -0.59
CA VAL A 7 2.94 -8.66 -1.13
C VAL A 7 3.07 -8.67 -2.65
N SER A 8 4.05 -9.38 -3.21
CA SER A 8 4.19 -9.63 -4.65
C SER A 8 2.92 -10.24 -5.29
N GLU A 9 2.30 -11.24 -4.68
CA GLU A 9 1.04 -11.82 -5.16
C GLU A 9 -0.12 -10.80 -5.13
N ILE A 10 -0.15 -9.92 -4.11
CA ILE A 10 -1.12 -8.81 -4.06
C ILE A 10 -0.84 -7.83 -5.21
N GLN A 11 0.42 -7.46 -5.45
CA GLN A 11 0.79 -6.57 -6.56
C GLN A 11 0.36 -7.13 -7.92
N ASP A 12 0.59 -8.42 -8.16
CA ASP A 12 0.20 -9.09 -9.39
C ASP A 12 -1.32 -9.13 -9.55
N ARG A 13 -2.05 -9.49 -8.49
CA ARG A 13 -3.52 -9.53 -8.52
C ARG A 13 -4.13 -8.15 -8.74
N VAL A 14 -3.56 -7.11 -8.11
CA VAL A 14 -3.94 -5.72 -8.33
C VAL A 14 -3.67 -5.30 -9.77
N LYS A 15 -2.50 -5.65 -10.33
CA LYS A 15 -2.17 -5.37 -11.74
C LYS A 15 -3.16 -6.07 -12.69
N THR A 16 -3.53 -7.32 -12.42
CA THR A 16 -4.55 -8.05 -13.20
C THR A 16 -5.92 -7.37 -13.13
N LEU A 17 -6.33 -6.89 -11.95
CA LEU A 17 -7.59 -6.15 -11.78
C LEU A 17 -7.55 -4.82 -12.51
N LEU A 18 -6.49 -4.03 -12.36
CA LEU A 18 -6.33 -2.76 -13.06
C LEU A 18 -6.30 -2.91 -14.58
N ASN A 19 -5.69 -3.97 -15.10
CA ASN A 19 -5.70 -4.30 -16.53
C ASN A 19 -7.09 -4.73 -17.03
N HIS A 20 -7.94 -5.30 -16.16
CA HIS A 20 -9.35 -5.56 -16.46
C HIS A 20 -10.20 -4.28 -16.46
N PHE A 21 -9.87 -3.31 -15.61
CA PHE A 21 -10.48 -1.98 -15.57
C PHE A 21 -9.75 -1.04 -16.54
N THR A 22 -9.90 -1.27 -17.85
CA THR A 22 -9.24 -0.55 -18.96
C THR A 22 -9.57 0.95 -19.10
N GLY A 23 -10.03 1.64 -18.05
CA GLY A 23 -10.73 2.91 -18.18
C GLY A 23 -10.16 4.15 -17.48
N SER A 24 -9.35 4.04 -16.42
CA SER A 24 -9.08 5.25 -15.61
C SER A 24 -7.77 5.32 -14.82
N TYR A 25 -7.10 4.19 -14.53
CA TYR A 25 -5.91 4.24 -13.67
C TYR A 25 -4.62 4.62 -14.40
N ASN A 26 -4.59 4.50 -15.73
CA ASN A 26 -3.42 4.83 -16.56
C ASN A 26 -3.29 6.32 -16.93
N SER A 27 -4.25 7.18 -16.57
CA SER A 27 -4.30 8.57 -17.04
C SER A 27 -4.01 9.64 -15.99
N LYS A 28 -3.89 9.28 -14.71
CA LYS A 28 -3.59 10.23 -13.63
C LYS A 28 -2.14 10.09 -13.19
N SER A 29 -1.48 11.24 -13.01
CA SER A 29 -0.10 11.30 -12.52
C SER A 29 0.06 10.47 -11.24
N PRO A 30 1.06 9.57 -11.15
CA PRO A 30 1.29 8.73 -9.97
C PRO A 30 1.52 9.57 -8.69
N PHE A 31 1.91 10.84 -8.84
CA PHE A 31 2.24 11.73 -7.73
C PHE A 31 1.02 12.39 -7.06
N PHE A 32 -0.17 12.32 -7.66
CA PHE A 32 -1.39 12.89 -7.08
C PHE A 32 -2.54 11.90 -7.21
N ASN A 33 -2.64 10.98 -6.25
CA ASN A 33 -3.83 10.19 -6.02
C ASN A 33 -4.66 10.84 -4.89
N PRO A 34 -5.64 11.72 -5.21
CA PRO A 34 -6.47 12.38 -4.20
C PRO A 34 -7.29 11.38 -3.36
N GLU A 35 -7.53 10.17 -3.86
CA GLU A 35 -8.22 9.10 -3.12
C GLU A 35 -7.31 8.53 -2.03
N LEU A 36 -6.01 8.35 -2.29
CA LEU A 36 -5.02 7.97 -1.28
C LEU A 36 -4.95 9.00 -0.14
N VAL A 37 -4.92 10.30 -0.49
CA VAL A 37 -4.90 11.38 0.51
C VAL A 37 -6.19 11.43 1.31
N ALA A 38 -7.34 11.17 0.69
CA ALA A 38 -8.63 11.12 1.36
C ALA A 38 -8.72 9.93 2.34
N SER A 39 -8.28 8.74 1.93
CA SER A 39 -8.27 7.55 2.79
C SER A 39 -7.27 7.67 3.95
N LEU A 40 -6.08 8.25 3.71
CA LEU A 40 -5.15 8.58 4.79
C LEU A 40 -5.79 9.51 5.83
N LYS A 41 -6.47 10.58 5.38
CA LYS A 41 -7.17 11.51 6.28
C LYS A 41 -8.29 10.83 7.07
N LYS A 42 -9.03 9.92 6.45
CA LYS A 42 -10.08 9.15 7.12
C LYS A 42 -9.51 8.16 8.13
N ALA A 43 -8.47 7.40 7.79
CA ALA A 43 -7.81 6.47 8.71
C ALA A 43 -7.29 7.16 9.98
N MET A 44 -6.88 8.43 9.86
CA MET A 44 -6.42 9.26 10.97
C MET A 44 -7.55 10.03 11.67
N ASP A 45 -8.79 9.90 11.23
CA ASP A 45 -9.93 10.60 11.82
C ASP A 45 -10.25 10.02 13.20
N PRO A 46 -10.13 10.80 14.28
CA PRO A 46 -10.41 10.33 15.63
C PRO A 46 -11.90 10.00 15.86
N THR A 47 -12.78 10.34 14.91
CA THR A 47 -14.20 10.01 14.93
C THR A 47 -14.54 8.67 14.28
N LEU A 48 -13.57 7.96 13.70
CA LEU A 48 -13.76 6.55 13.35
C LEU A 48 -13.87 5.72 14.64
N LEU A 49 -15.10 5.29 14.94
CA LEU A 49 -15.47 4.71 16.23
C LEU A 49 -15.20 3.21 16.33
N ASN A 50 -14.92 2.52 15.22
CA ASN A 50 -14.66 1.08 15.25
C ASN A 50 -13.39 0.67 14.48
N ASN A 51 -12.75 -0.38 14.99
CA ASN A 51 -11.48 -0.88 14.46
C ASN A 51 -11.58 -1.40 13.02
N GLU A 52 -12.79 -1.78 12.58
CA GLU A 52 -13.04 -2.31 11.23
C GLU A 52 -12.96 -1.21 10.16
N GLN A 53 -13.58 -0.05 10.42
CA GLN A 53 -13.49 1.11 9.53
C GLN A 53 -12.07 1.68 9.43
N VAL A 54 -11.33 1.69 10.55
CA VAL A 54 -9.91 2.09 10.55
C VAL A 54 -9.09 1.08 9.74
N ALA A 55 -9.34 -0.22 9.90
CA ALA A 55 -8.66 -1.26 9.14
C ALA A 55 -8.94 -1.15 7.63
N ASP A 56 -10.18 -0.89 7.22
CA ASP A 56 -10.55 -0.71 5.81
C ASP A 56 -9.85 0.49 5.17
N GLU A 57 -9.76 1.61 5.88
CA GLU A 57 -9.05 2.78 5.36
C GLU A 57 -7.52 2.54 5.32
N ILE A 58 -6.93 1.86 6.31
CA ILE A 58 -5.52 1.43 6.26
C ILE A 58 -5.26 0.51 5.07
N LEU A 59 -6.15 -0.47 4.82
CA LEU A 59 -6.04 -1.37 3.68
C LEU A 59 -6.16 -0.61 2.35
N THR A 60 -7.02 0.40 2.29
CA THR A 60 -7.15 1.28 1.12
C THR A 60 -5.87 2.06 0.84
N VAL A 61 -5.21 2.58 1.90
CA VAL A 61 -3.92 3.24 1.79
C VAL A 61 -2.85 2.27 1.30
N PHE A 62 -2.76 1.08 1.92
CA PHE A 62 -1.80 0.04 1.56
C PHE A 62 -1.92 -0.40 0.10
N LEU A 63 -3.14 -0.66 -0.37
CA LEU A 63 -3.40 -1.04 -1.76
C LEU A 63 -3.02 0.08 -2.74
N ASN A 64 -3.35 1.33 -2.44
CA ASN A 64 -2.97 2.46 -3.28
C ASN A 64 -1.44 2.65 -3.35
N SER A 65 -0.71 2.43 -2.26
CA SER A 65 0.76 2.44 -2.25
C SER A 65 1.35 1.33 -3.12
N ILE A 66 0.77 0.12 -3.09
CA ILE A 66 1.14 -1.00 -3.96
C ILE A 66 0.93 -0.65 -5.44
N ILE A 67 -0.21 -0.05 -5.79
CA ILE A 67 -0.53 0.38 -7.15
C ILE A 67 0.51 1.38 -7.65
N LEU A 68 0.79 2.40 -6.84
CA LEU A 68 1.77 3.44 -7.15
C LEU A 68 3.16 2.86 -7.38
N ALA A 69 3.61 1.95 -6.50
CA ALA A 69 4.90 1.27 -6.67
C ALA A 69 4.96 0.49 -7.99
N GLY A 70 3.90 -0.24 -8.32
CA GLY A 70 3.77 -0.95 -9.60
C GLY A 70 3.85 -0.01 -10.81
N GLN A 71 3.20 1.16 -10.77
CA GLN A 71 3.25 2.16 -11.83
C GLN A 71 4.65 2.77 -12.01
N LEU A 72 5.41 2.88 -10.93
CA LEU A 72 6.78 3.42 -10.93
C LEU A 72 7.85 2.34 -11.22
N GLY A 73 7.45 1.08 -11.42
CA GLY A 73 8.39 -0.03 -11.60
C GLY A 73 9.20 -0.36 -10.35
N ILE A 74 8.67 -0.03 -9.17
CA ILE A 74 9.32 -0.27 -7.87
C ILE A 74 8.89 -1.65 -7.35
N ASP A 75 9.88 -2.50 -7.10
CA ASP A 75 9.71 -3.71 -6.30
C ASP A 75 9.60 -3.33 -4.82
N ILE A 76 8.36 -3.19 -4.33
CA ILE A 76 8.08 -2.75 -2.97
C ILE A 76 8.48 -3.81 -1.94
N GLU A 77 8.43 -5.10 -2.29
CA GLU A 77 8.77 -6.19 -1.37
C GLU A 77 10.26 -6.15 -1.06
N THR A 78 11.10 -6.01 -2.08
CA THR A 78 12.55 -5.80 -1.90
C THR A 78 12.83 -4.55 -1.07
N LYS A 79 12.13 -3.43 -1.34
CA LYS A 79 12.33 -2.18 -0.60
C LYS A 79 11.94 -2.27 0.88
N ILE A 80 10.85 -2.99 1.19
CA ILE A 80 10.43 -3.24 2.58
C ILE A 80 11.51 -4.07 3.30
N ASN A 81 12.02 -5.12 2.68
CA ASN A 81 13.06 -5.97 3.26
C ASN A 81 14.36 -5.18 3.53
N GLU A 82 14.80 -4.35 2.57
CA GLU A 82 15.96 -3.46 2.76
C GLU A 82 15.77 -2.50 3.94
N TYR A 83 14.57 -1.91 4.06
CA TYR A 83 14.26 -0.96 5.12
C TYR A 83 14.19 -1.63 6.50
N LEU A 84 13.63 -2.84 6.59
CA LEU A 84 13.60 -3.61 7.84
C LEU A 84 15.03 -3.93 8.33
N VAL A 85 15.92 -4.37 7.44
CA VAL A 85 17.33 -4.62 7.78
C VAL A 85 18.01 -3.34 8.26
N GLN A 86 17.68 -2.17 7.68
CA GLN A 86 18.20 -0.89 8.16
C GLN A 86 17.71 -0.57 9.58
N LEU A 87 16.41 -0.70 9.84
CA LEU A 87 15.84 -0.46 11.17
C LEU A 87 16.43 -1.38 12.24
N GLU A 88 16.67 -2.65 11.91
CA GLU A 88 17.34 -3.60 12.81
C GLU A 88 18.77 -3.15 13.14
N ARG A 89 19.51 -2.64 12.15
CA ARG A 89 20.86 -2.10 12.37
C ARG A 89 20.83 -0.84 13.24
N GLU A 90 19.88 0.07 12.99
CA GLU A 90 19.72 1.28 13.79
C GLU A 90 19.37 0.96 15.25
N ALA A 91 18.49 -0.02 15.47
CA ALA A 91 18.16 -0.51 16.80
C ALA A 91 19.37 -1.10 17.52
N LEU A 92 20.21 -1.88 16.82
CA LEU A 92 21.46 -2.45 17.38
C LEU A 92 22.51 -1.39 17.74
N VAL A 93 22.56 -0.26 17.04
CA VAL A 93 23.48 0.85 17.34
C VAL A 93 22.99 1.70 18.52
N ALA A 94 21.67 1.77 18.73
CA ALA A 94 21.07 2.53 19.83
C ALA A 94 21.13 1.81 21.19
N MET A 95 21.51 0.52 21.21
CA MET A 95 21.68 -0.32 22.40
C MET A 95 23.13 -0.31 22.91
#